data_AF-A0A3M6GET2-F1
#
_entry.id   AF-A0A3M6GET2-F1
#
_cell.length_a   1.000
_cell.length_b   1.000
_cell.length_c   1.000
_cell.angle_alpha   90.00
_cell.angle_beta   90.00
_cell.angle_gamma   90.00
#
_symmetry.space_group_name_H-M   'P 1'
#
loop_
_entity.id
_entity.type
_entity.pdbx_description
1 polymer ?
#
loop_
_entity_poly.entity_id
_entity_poly.type
_entity_poly.pdbx_seq_one_letter_code
_entity_poly.pdbx_strand_id
1 'polypeptide(L)'
;MGALSIITESKEETARVLSQVKRVIRTNYSNPPTHGAIISAAVLNDPALRALWEEELGEMRVRIQGMRKAMVERLADNPAGQDFSFVGRQCGMFSYSGLTAAQAQRLRSEFGIYALDTGRICVAALNQKNIDAVCDAIKKVL
;
A
#
# COMPACT_ATOMS: atom_id res chain seq x y z
N MET A 1 -9.83 -10.26 -2.72
CA MET A 1 -10.89 -10.51 -1.71
C MET A 1 -11.21 -9.19 -1.04
N GLY A 2 -12.48 -8.84 -0.96
CA GLY A 2 -12.96 -7.69 -0.19
C GLY A 2 -14.01 -8.17 0.79
N ALA A 3 -14.03 -7.61 1.99
CA ALA A 3 -15.06 -7.87 3.00
C ALA A 3 -15.76 -6.56 3.34
N LEU A 4 -17.08 -6.59 3.42
CA LEU A 4 -17.90 -5.51 3.95
C LEU A 4 -18.51 -5.99 5.26
N SER A 5 -18.18 -5.32 6.36
CA SER A 5 -18.81 -5.54 7.66
C SER A 5 -19.58 -4.28 8.05
N ILE A 6 -20.84 -4.44 8.44
CA ILE A 6 -21.68 -3.35 8.96
C ILE A 6 -22.04 -3.72 10.39
N ILE A 7 -21.67 -2.86 11.34
CA ILE A 7 -22.01 -3.01 12.74
C ILE A 7 -23.40 -2.41 12.95
N THR A 8 -24.29 -3.16 13.60
CA THR A 8 -25.68 -2.76 13.90
C THR A 8 -25.94 -2.88 15.40
N GLU A 9 -26.94 -2.17 15.91
CA GLU A 9 -27.26 -2.10 17.34
C GLU A 9 -27.80 -3.43 17.89
N SER A 10 -28.49 -4.21 17.06
CA SER A 10 -29.11 -5.48 17.45
C SER A 10 -29.03 -6.55 16.36
N LYS A 11 -29.26 -7.82 16.75
CA LYS A 11 -29.36 -8.95 15.80
C LYS A 11 -30.51 -8.77 14.81
N GLU A 12 -31.62 -8.18 15.25
CA GLU A 12 -32.77 -7.91 14.40
C GLU A 12 -32.42 -6.88 13.31
N GLU A 13 -31.71 -5.82 13.70
CA GLU A 13 -31.21 -4.84 12.75
C GLU A 13 -30.19 -5.46 11.78
N THR A 14 -29.29 -6.32 12.25
CA THR A 14 -28.35 -7.06 11.38
C THR A 14 -29.09 -7.82 10.28
N ALA A 15 -30.17 -8.52 10.63
CA ALA A 15 -30.95 -9.27 9.65
C ALA A 15 -31.59 -8.36 8.59
N ARG A 16 -32.17 -7.23 9.02
CA ARG A 16 -32.73 -6.20 8.12
C ARG A 16 -31.66 -5.63 7.19
N VAL A 17 -30.53 -5.18 7.72
CA VAL A 17 -29.40 -4.65 6.94
C VAL A 17 -28.86 -5.70 5.94
N LEU A 18 -28.61 -6.93 6.40
CA LEU A 18 -28.08 -8.00 5.53
C LEU A 18 -29.02 -8.32 4.37
N SER A 19 -30.34 -8.27 4.58
CA SER A 19 -31.33 -8.45 3.51
C SER A 19 -31.18 -7.41 2.39
N GLN A 20 -30.95 -6.14 2.75
CA GLN A 20 -30.81 -5.06 1.78
C GLN A 20 -29.45 -5.16 1.06
N VAL A 21 -28.37 -5.46 1.79
CA VAL A 21 -27.05 -5.69 1.20
C VAL A 21 -27.09 -6.83 0.18
N LYS A 22 -27.78 -7.94 0.47
CA LYS A 22 -27.97 -9.04 -0.48
C LYS A 22 -28.70 -8.61 -1.76
N ARG A 23 -29.71 -7.73 -1.66
CA ARG A 23 -30.40 -7.19 -2.84
C ARG A 23 -29.45 -6.36 -3.70
N VAL A 24 -28.68 -5.45 -3.09
CA VAL A 24 -27.67 -4.62 -3.78
C VAL A 24 -26.63 -5.49 -4.48
N ILE A 25 -26.10 -6.51 -3.81
CA ILE A 25 -25.14 -7.46 -4.39
C ILE A 25 -25.76 -8.18 -5.59
N ARG A 26 -26.98 -8.69 -5.43
CA ARG A 26 -27.64 -9.49 -6.47
C ARG A 26 -27.87 -8.70 -7.75
N THR A 27 -28.23 -7.42 -7.64
CA THR A 27 -28.46 -6.54 -8.79
C THR A 27 -27.17 -5.90 -9.35
N ASN A 28 -26.05 -6.00 -8.63
CA ASN A 28 -24.75 -5.51 -9.10
C ASN A 28 -23.98 -6.60 -9.85
N TYR A 29 -23.66 -7.69 -9.18
CA TYR A 29 -22.84 -8.77 -9.74
C TYR A 29 -23.36 -10.18 -9.39
N SER A 30 -24.61 -10.30 -8.94
CA SER A 30 -25.25 -11.56 -8.52
C SER A 30 -24.66 -12.18 -7.25
N ASN A 31 -23.43 -12.71 -7.31
CA ASN A 31 -22.74 -13.37 -6.21
C ASN A 31 -21.21 -13.31 -6.42
N PRO A 32 -20.41 -13.31 -5.34
CA PRO A 32 -18.96 -13.10 -5.43
C PRO A 32 -18.21 -14.33 -5.96
N PRO A 33 -17.01 -14.16 -6.54
CA PRO A 33 -16.17 -15.25 -7.00
C PRO A 33 -15.65 -16.11 -5.84
N THR A 34 -15.60 -17.43 -6.04
CA THR A 34 -15.34 -18.41 -4.96
C THR A 34 -13.86 -18.60 -4.64
N HIS A 35 -12.98 -18.62 -5.64
CA HIS A 35 -11.61 -19.13 -5.50
C HIS A 35 -10.80 -18.39 -4.41
N GLY A 36 -10.78 -17.06 -4.45
CA GLY A 36 -10.06 -16.26 -3.44
C GLY A 36 -10.65 -16.38 -2.03
N ALA A 37 -11.95 -16.63 -1.92
CA ALA A 37 -12.61 -16.86 -0.64
C ALA A 37 -12.22 -18.21 -0.03
N ILE A 38 -12.14 -19.26 -0.85
CA ILE A 38 -11.66 -20.58 -0.41
C ILE A 38 -10.22 -20.50 0.07
N ILE A 39 -9.32 -19.85 -0.68
CA ILE A 39 -7.91 -19.72 -0.26
C ILE A 39 -7.81 -18.96 1.08
N SER A 40 -8.51 -17.83 1.19
CA SER A 40 -8.49 -17.04 2.43
C SER A 40 -9.05 -17.84 3.61
N ALA A 41 -10.15 -18.57 3.41
CA ALA A 41 -10.75 -19.40 4.44
C ALA A 41 -9.85 -20.58 4.83
N ALA A 42 -9.15 -21.20 3.88
CA ALA A 42 -8.21 -22.29 4.15
C ALA A 42 -7.03 -21.79 5.01
N VAL A 43 -6.45 -20.64 4.65
CA VAL A 43 -5.34 -20.05 5.42
C VAL A 43 -5.79 -19.60 6.81
N LEU A 44 -6.92 -18.89 6.92
CA LEU A 44 -7.33 -18.26 8.18
C LEU A 44 -7.94 -19.22 9.20
N ASN A 45 -8.47 -20.37 8.78
CA ASN A 45 -9.07 -21.38 9.66
C ASN A 45 -8.10 -22.50 10.08
N ASP A 46 -6.93 -22.59 9.47
CA ASP A 46 -5.86 -23.50 9.89
C ASP A 46 -4.84 -22.73 10.74
N PRO A 47 -4.63 -23.09 12.03
CA PRO A 47 -3.72 -22.35 12.91
C PRO A 47 -2.27 -22.27 12.40
N ALA A 48 -1.76 -23.31 11.74
CA ALA A 48 -0.40 -23.34 11.24
C ALA A 48 -0.26 -22.46 9.98
N LEU A 49 -1.21 -22.55 9.05
CA LEU A 49 -1.21 -21.69 7.86
C LEU A 49 -1.42 -20.22 8.22
N ARG A 50 -2.27 -19.93 9.21
CA ARG A 50 -2.48 -18.57 9.69
C ARG A 50 -1.20 -18.00 10.30
N ALA A 51 -0.49 -18.76 11.13
CA ALA A 51 0.75 -18.32 11.74
C ALA A 51 1.81 -17.99 10.67
N LEU A 52 1.96 -18.86 9.66
CA LEU A 52 2.85 -18.64 8.53
C LEU A 52 2.47 -17.37 7.74
N TRP A 53 1.18 -17.18 7.45
CA TRP A 53 0.71 -15.98 6.75
C TRP A 53 0.95 -14.69 7.56
N GLU A 54 0.73 -14.71 8.88
CA GLU A 54 0.99 -13.56 9.75
C GLU A 54 2.50 -13.23 9.81
N GLU A 55 3.37 -14.24 9.80
CA GLU A 55 4.82 -14.09 9.71
C GLU A 55 5.23 -13.45 8.38
N GLU A 56 4.84 -14.01 7.24
CA GLU A 56 5.16 -13.48 5.90
C GLU A 56 4.64 -12.04 5.72
N LEU A 57 3.41 -11.76 6.18
CA LEU A 57 2.85 -10.41 6.17
C LEU A 57 3.68 -9.45 7.06
N GLY A 58 4.16 -9.95 8.20
CA GLY A 58 5.08 -9.24 9.09
C GLY A 58 6.40 -8.88 8.40
N GLU A 59 7.01 -9.81 7.69
CA GLU A 59 8.23 -9.58 6.91
C GLU A 59 8.02 -8.50 5.84
N MET A 60 6.91 -8.58 5.09
CA MET A 60 6.56 -7.56 4.10
C MET A 60 6.41 -6.17 4.73
N ARG A 61 5.76 -6.09 5.90
CA ARG A 61 5.59 -4.84 6.67
C ARG A 61 6.94 -4.27 7.10
N VAL A 62 7.81 -5.11 7.68
CA VAL A 62 9.16 -4.71 8.14
C VAL A 62 10.01 -4.24 6.95
N ARG A 63 9.97 -4.93 5.82
CA ARG A 63 10.69 -4.54 4.60
C ARG A 63 10.26 -3.16 4.10
N ILE A 64 8.95 -2.90 4.03
CA ILE A 64 8.42 -1.58 3.61
C ILE A 64 8.87 -0.49 4.59
N GLN A 65 8.81 -0.75 5.90
CA GLN A 65 9.30 0.21 6.91
C GLN A 65 10.80 0.48 6.75
N GLY A 66 11.60 -0.55 6.46
CA GLY A 66 13.03 -0.43 6.16
C GLY A 66 13.29 0.47 4.96
N MET A 67 12.53 0.32 3.86
CA MET A 67 12.65 1.19 2.69
C MET A 67 12.28 2.64 2.98
N ARG A 68 11.31 2.89 3.87
CA ARG A 68 10.98 4.25 4.31
C ARG A 68 12.14 4.90 5.04
N LYS A 69 12.74 4.20 6.01
CA LYS A 69 13.90 4.70 6.77
C LYS A 69 15.08 4.96 5.84
N ALA A 70 15.40 4.00 4.98
CA ALA A 70 16.46 4.12 4.00
C ALA A 70 16.29 5.33 3.08
N MET A 71 15.06 5.61 2.63
CA MET A 71 14.75 6.79 1.81
C MET A 71 14.95 8.10 2.57
N VAL A 72 14.49 8.17 3.83
CA VAL A 72 14.69 9.36 4.69
C VAL A 72 16.17 9.64 4.90
N GLU A 73 16.95 8.62 5.24
CA GLU A 73 18.40 8.74 5.47
C GLU A 73 19.13 9.21 4.20
N ARG A 74 18.83 8.59 3.05
CA ARG A 74 19.48 8.92 1.78
C ARG A 74 19.11 10.27 1.22
N LEU A 75 17.96 10.82 1.60
CA LEU A 75 17.52 12.14 1.15
C LEU A 75 17.81 13.24 2.18
N ALA A 76 18.42 12.95 3.32
CA ALA A 76 18.67 13.92 4.37
C ALA A 76 19.57 15.09 3.93
N ASP A 77 20.50 14.83 3.01
CA ASP A 77 21.49 15.77 2.44
C ASP A 77 21.12 16.25 1.03
N ASN A 78 19.82 16.19 0.66
CA ASN A 78 19.40 16.64 -0.66
C ASN A 78 19.73 18.13 -0.90
N PRO A 79 20.08 18.52 -2.13
CA PRO A 79 20.55 19.88 -2.43
C PRO A 79 19.48 20.97 -2.26
N ALA A 80 18.20 20.60 -2.28
CA ALA A 80 17.09 21.54 -2.08
C ALA A 80 16.79 21.84 -0.60
N GLY A 81 17.45 21.14 0.35
CA GLY A 81 17.20 21.30 1.79
C GLY A 81 15.79 20.87 2.22
N GLN A 82 15.06 20.13 1.37
CA GLN A 82 13.69 19.70 1.64
C GLN A 82 13.67 18.58 2.69
N ASP A 83 12.83 18.67 3.71
CA ASP A 83 12.70 17.62 4.73
C ASP A 83 11.84 16.45 4.24
N PHE A 84 12.43 15.26 4.15
CA PHE A 84 11.74 14.01 3.80
C PHE A 84 11.32 13.16 5.00
N SER A 85 11.52 13.62 6.24
CA SER A 85 11.22 12.86 7.46
C SER A 85 9.77 12.36 7.56
N PHE A 86 8.83 13.02 6.87
CA PHE A 86 7.44 12.61 6.78
C PHE A 86 7.24 11.23 6.12
N VAL A 87 8.14 10.82 5.20
CA VAL A 87 8.08 9.50 4.55
C VAL A 87 8.22 8.39 5.58
N GLY A 88 9.05 8.60 6.60
CA GLY A 88 9.26 7.68 7.72
C GLY A 88 8.07 7.60 8.69
N ARG A 89 7.27 8.67 8.78
CA ARG A 89 6.06 8.73 9.64
C ARG A 89 4.81 8.14 8.96
N GLN A 90 4.77 8.12 7.63
CA GLN A 90 3.67 7.55 6.86
C GLN A 90 3.68 6.01 6.89
N CYS A 91 2.49 5.41 6.76
CA CYS A 91 2.29 3.96 6.83
C CYS A 91 1.79 3.38 5.50
N GLY A 92 1.94 2.06 5.34
CA GLY A 92 1.44 1.31 4.19
C GLY A 92 2.37 1.34 2.98
N MET A 93 1.86 0.92 1.82
CA MET A 93 2.66 0.75 0.60
C MET A 93 2.97 2.05 -0.14
N PHE A 94 2.22 3.12 0.13
CA PHE A 94 2.28 4.35 -0.66
C PHE A 94 2.78 5.53 0.16
N SER A 95 3.42 6.47 -0.52
CA SER A 95 3.83 7.74 0.07
C SER A 95 3.56 8.85 -0.93
N TYR A 96 3.09 10.00 -0.44
CA TYR A 96 3.16 11.24 -1.21
C TYR A 96 4.54 11.84 -0.96
N SER A 97 5.42 11.79 -1.97
CA SER A 97 6.83 12.16 -1.86
C SER A 97 7.08 13.67 -1.78
N GLY A 98 6.08 14.51 -2.01
CA GLY A 98 6.25 15.95 -2.11
C GLY A 98 6.87 16.42 -3.44
N LEU A 99 7.15 15.50 -4.37
CA LEU A 99 7.58 15.86 -5.72
C LEU A 99 6.43 16.52 -6.49
N THR A 100 6.75 17.61 -7.19
CA THR A 100 5.84 18.26 -8.13
C THR A 100 5.66 17.41 -9.39
N ALA A 101 4.62 17.69 -10.17
CA ALA A 101 4.40 17.03 -11.46
C ALA A 101 5.61 17.18 -12.39
N ALA A 102 6.25 18.36 -12.44
CA ALA A 102 7.44 18.60 -13.26
C ALA A 102 8.61 17.70 -12.83
N GLN A 103 8.85 17.57 -11.52
CA GLN A 103 9.92 16.70 -10.98
C GLN A 103 9.62 15.22 -11.24
N ALA A 104 8.36 14.78 -11.12
CA ALA A 104 7.94 13.42 -11.44
C ALA A 104 8.12 13.10 -12.95
N GLN A 105 7.86 14.06 -13.83
CA GLN A 105 8.09 13.91 -15.27
C GLN A 105 9.59 13.85 -15.60
N ARG A 106 10.42 14.67 -14.95
CA ARG A 106 11.89 14.58 -15.09
C ARG A 106 12.43 13.23 -14.63
N LEU A 107 11.95 12.68 -13.50
CA LEU A 107 12.31 11.31 -13.07
C LEU A 107 12.03 10.27 -14.16
N ARG A 108 10.90 10.42 -14.85
CA ARG A 108 10.50 9.52 -15.93
C ARG A 108 11.39 9.66 -17.16
N SER A 109 11.58 10.88 -17.66
CA SER A 109 12.29 11.13 -18.93
C SER A 109 13.81 11.00 -18.81
N GLU A 110 14.39 11.42 -17.68
CA GLU A 110 15.84 11.48 -17.49
C GLU A 110 16.39 10.19 -16.85
N PHE A 111 15.59 9.52 -16.00
CA PHE A 111 16.07 8.40 -15.18
C PHE A 111 15.26 7.11 -15.32
N GLY A 112 14.17 7.10 -16.09
CA GLY A 112 13.31 5.91 -16.24
C GLY A 112 12.60 5.51 -14.95
N ILE A 113 12.42 6.44 -14.01
CA ILE A 113 11.74 6.20 -12.73
C ILE A 113 10.32 6.77 -12.79
N TYR A 114 9.32 5.90 -12.64
CA TYR A 114 7.92 6.24 -12.84
C TYR A 114 7.21 6.49 -11.50
N ALA A 115 7.04 7.77 -11.16
CA ALA A 115 6.11 8.23 -10.13
C ALA A 115 4.81 8.73 -10.77
N LEU A 116 3.72 8.81 -9.99
CA LEU A 116 2.53 9.55 -10.42
C LEU A 116 2.81 11.05 -10.37
N ASP A 117 2.20 11.80 -11.28
CA ASP A 117 2.30 13.26 -11.36
C ASP A 117 1.77 13.97 -10.10
N THR A 118 0.99 13.26 -9.28
CA THR A 118 0.56 13.69 -7.94
C THR A 118 1.66 13.58 -6.87
N GLY A 119 2.86 13.13 -7.25
CA GLY A 119 3.97 12.84 -6.33
C GLY A 119 3.80 11.53 -5.56
N ARG A 120 2.74 10.74 -5.81
CA ARG A 120 2.54 9.45 -5.13
C ARG A 120 3.51 8.39 -5.67
N ILE A 121 4.25 7.75 -4.76
CA ILE A 121 5.15 6.64 -5.04
C ILE A 121 4.68 5.35 -4.35
N CYS A 122 5.06 4.20 -4.91
CA CYS A 122 4.90 2.89 -4.28
C CYS A 122 6.19 2.50 -3.57
N VAL A 123 6.24 2.70 -2.25
CA VAL A 123 7.39 2.32 -1.41
C VAL A 123 7.60 0.81 -1.43
N ALA A 124 6.55 0.02 -1.62
CA ALA A 124 6.67 -1.43 -1.75
C ALA A 124 7.47 -1.86 -3.00
N ALA A 125 7.60 -1.01 -4.03
CA ALA A 125 8.42 -1.28 -5.21
C ALA A 125 9.92 -0.99 -4.98
N LEU A 126 10.26 -0.27 -3.90
CA LEU A 126 11.64 -0.04 -3.48
C LEU A 126 12.22 -1.31 -2.85
N ASN A 127 13.50 -1.54 -3.07
CA ASN A 127 14.27 -2.62 -2.49
C ASN A 127 15.77 -2.23 -2.45
N GLN A 128 16.58 -3.05 -1.80
CA GLN A 128 18.01 -2.75 -1.62
C GLN A 128 18.80 -2.61 -2.93
N LYS A 129 18.29 -3.15 -4.05
CA LYS A 129 18.96 -3.05 -5.35
C LYS A 129 18.69 -1.74 -6.08
N ASN A 130 17.63 -1.01 -5.71
CA ASN A 130 17.21 0.20 -6.44
C ASN A 130 17.08 1.46 -5.58
N ILE A 131 17.08 1.34 -4.25
CA ILE A 131 16.84 2.48 -3.36
C ILE A 131 17.86 3.61 -3.55
N ASP A 132 19.13 3.28 -3.75
CA ASP A 132 20.20 4.26 -3.99
C ASP A 132 19.96 5.03 -5.29
N ALA A 133 19.81 4.31 -6.41
CA ALA A 133 19.56 4.90 -7.71
C ALA A 133 18.29 5.79 -7.73
N VAL A 134 17.23 5.38 -7.03
CA VAL A 134 16.01 6.18 -6.91
C VAL A 134 16.24 7.46 -6.11
N CYS A 135 16.91 7.37 -4.95
CA CYS A 135 17.17 8.55 -4.12
C CYS A 135 18.12 9.53 -4.82
N ASP A 136 19.13 9.04 -5.53
CA ASP A 136 20.05 9.87 -6.30
C ASP A 136 19.35 10.59 -7.46
N ALA A 137 18.44 9.91 -8.15
CA ALA A 137 17.62 10.53 -9.18
C ALA A 137 16.67 11.60 -8.59
N ILE A 138 16.06 11.33 -7.43
CA ILE A 138 15.25 12.31 -6.71
C ILE A 138 16.08 13.56 -6.41
N LYS A 139 17.29 13.42 -5.85
CA LYS A 139 18.18 14.56 -5.58
C LYS A 139 18.50 15.41 -6.83
N LYS A 140 18.59 14.80 -8.00
CA LYS A 140 18.87 15.50 -9.28
C LYS A 140 17.67 16.23 -9.87
N VAL A 141 16.45 15.82 -9.50
CA VAL A 141 15.24 16.50 -9.96
C VAL A 141 14.68 17.51 -8.97
N LEU A 142 15.07 17.41 -7.69
CA LEU A 142 14.68 18.35 -6.65
C LEU A 142 15.08 19.79 -7.00
#